data_AF-A0A0N0NHZ9-F1
#
_entry.id   AF-A0A0N0NHZ9-F1
#
_cell.length_a   1.000
_cell.length_b   1.000
_cell.length_c   1.000
_cell.angle_alpha   90.00
_cell.angle_beta   90.00
_cell.angle_gamma   90.00
#
_symmetry.space_group_name_H-M   'P 1'
#
loop_
_entity.id
_entity.type
_entity.pdbx_description
1 polymer ?
#
loop_
_entity_poly.entity_id
_entity_poly.type
_entity_poly.pdbx_seq_one_letter_code
_entity_poly.pdbx_strand_id
1 'polypeptide(L)'
;MATKNKVYVAGVGLSPSTERSGPFVLSAAVKALLDAGVTYDHVSKSLVSKDVTGGKSTFAAFNDDRVIVDLVANRSLLGHGIDEISGARSQCVLIAGVDKEEAVAFVLVSEDFLMRWPYLKDSSMLVSKVGRSDGSLSQAVRKVWRLRGWGSVKGASPRGESSIELARADGQSTPKWKDVECKLDGKHRLGYNPATETKQVSQEDLEAVQATGKTQQKTSAFKRRGGDLAILTKQHDFVAKL
;
A
#
# COMPACT_ATOMS: atom_id res chain seq x y z
N MET A 1 19.17 -24.99 -12.64
CA MET A 1 18.28 -24.41 -11.61
C MET A 1 17.56 -23.24 -12.26
N ALA A 2 16.22 -23.25 -12.32
CA ALA A 2 15.48 -22.11 -12.87
C ALA A 2 15.76 -20.88 -11.99
N THR A 3 16.18 -19.78 -12.61
CA THR A 3 16.34 -18.50 -11.92
C THR A 3 14.97 -18.05 -11.43
N LYS A 4 14.79 -17.96 -10.11
CA LYS A 4 13.54 -17.42 -9.54
C LYS A 4 13.36 -15.97 -10.01
N ASN A 5 12.14 -15.60 -10.38
CA ASN A 5 11.84 -14.22 -10.76
C ASN A 5 12.08 -13.29 -9.56
N LYS A 6 12.70 -12.15 -9.83
CA LYS A 6 12.90 -11.11 -8.81
C LYS A 6 11.55 -10.52 -8.40
N VAL A 7 11.44 -10.20 -7.12
CA VAL A 7 10.24 -9.60 -6.53
C VAL A 7 10.58 -8.23 -5.99
N TYR A 8 9.71 -7.25 -6.29
CA TYR A 8 9.89 -5.87 -5.87
C TYR A 8 8.68 -5.41 -5.04
N VAL A 9 8.93 -4.62 -4.00
CA VAL A 9 7.91 -3.88 -3.28
C VAL A 9 7.73 -2.53 -3.98
N ALA A 10 6.62 -2.38 -4.72
CA ALA A 10 6.29 -1.16 -5.44
C ALA A 10 5.58 -0.11 -4.55
N GLY A 11 4.75 -0.59 -3.62
CA GLY A 11 3.96 0.26 -2.73
C GLY A 11 3.77 -0.36 -1.36
N VAL A 12 3.65 0.48 -0.34
CA VAL A 12 3.40 0.10 1.05
C VAL A 12 2.38 1.02 1.70
N GLY A 13 1.60 0.45 2.61
CA GLY A 13 0.60 1.18 3.38
C GLY A 13 0.61 0.77 4.83
N LEU A 14 0.40 1.76 5.69
CA LEU A 14 0.27 1.56 7.13
C LEU A 14 -0.86 2.43 7.66
N SER A 15 -1.71 1.83 8.48
CA SER A 15 -2.80 2.50 9.19
C SER A 15 -2.81 2.03 10.65
N PRO A 16 -2.99 2.92 11.63
CA PRO A 16 -3.24 2.50 13.01
C PRO A 16 -4.47 1.59 13.04
N SER A 17 -4.42 0.54 13.84
CA SER A 17 -5.51 -0.45 13.96
C SER A 17 -5.55 -0.97 15.38
N THR A 18 -6.54 -0.54 16.16
CA THR A 18 -6.78 -1.05 17.52
C THR A 18 -7.57 -2.36 17.54
N GLU A 19 -8.17 -2.79 16.41
CA GLU A 19 -9.21 -3.84 16.42
C GLU A 19 -9.07 -4.92 15.34
N ARG A 20 -7.91 -5.05 14.68
CA ARG A 20 -7.68 -5.98 13.55
C ARG A 20 -8.83 -5.98 12.52
N SER A 21 -9.39 -4.80 12.28
CA SER A 21 -10.66 -4.64 11.59
C SER A 21 -10.47 -4.38 10.10
N GLY A 22 -11.35 -4.94 9.28
CA GLY A 22 -11.35 -4.80 7.82
C GLY A 22 -11.15 -3.37 7.32
N PRO A 23 -11.85 -2.33 7.84
CA PRO A 23 -11.67 -0.95 7.38
C PRO A 23 -10.23 -0.41 7.53
N PHE A 24 -9.49 -0.79 8.58
CA PHE A 24 -8.09 -0.38 8.73
C PHE A 24 -7.17 -1.10 7.74
N VAL A 25 -7.45 -2.37 7.48
CA VAL A 25 -6.73 -3.17 6.46
C VAL A 25 -7.02 -2.67 5.06
N LEU A 26 -8.27 -2.32 4.75
CA LEU A 26 -8.65 -1.64 3.52
C LEU A 26 -7.93 -0.30 3.39
N SER A 27 -7.87 0.48 4.47
CA SER A 27 -7.14 1.75 4.48
C SER A 27 -5.65 1.55 4.19
N ALA A 28 -5.00 0.56 4.80
CA ALA A 28 -3.61 0.24 4.50
C ALA A 28 -3.44 -0.20 3.03
N ALA A 29 -4.36 -1.02 2.51
CA ALA A 29 -4.34 -1.47 1.12
C ALA A 29 -4.49 -0.32 0.12
N VAL A 30 -5.43 0.61 0.34
CA VAL A 30 -5.61 1.82 -0.48
C VAL A 30 -4.32 2.65 -0.49
N LYS A 31 -3.71 2.87 0.69
CA LYS A 31 -2.43 3.59 0.78
C LYS A 31 -1.33 2.90 -0.01
N ALA A 32 -1.24 1.57 0.03
CA ALA A 32 -0.23 0.82 -0.71
C ALA A 32 -0.42 0.95 -2.23
N LEU A 33 -1.66 0.94 -2.71
CA LEU A 33 -1.99 1.14 -4.13
C LEU A 33 -1.68 2.57 -4.59
N LEU A 34 -2.08 3.59 -3.81
CA LEU A 34 -1.73 4.99 -4.06
C LEU A 34 -0.21 5.22 -4.04
N ASP A 35 0.47 4.62 -3.07
CA ASP A 35 1.93 4.68 -2.98
C ASP A 35 2.60 4.11 -4.23
N ALA A 36 2.13 2.95 -4.72
CA ALA A 36 2.58 2.38 -5.99
C ALA A 36 2.11 3.17 -7.23
N GLY A 37 1.06 3.98 -7.11
CA GLY A 37 0.45 4.63 -8.28
C GLY A 37 -0.13 3.62 -9.25
N VAL A 38 -0.80 2.59 -8.73
CA VAL A 38 -1.51 1.57 -9.52
C VAL A 38 -2.94 1.44 -9.01
N THR A 39 -3.85 1.06 -9.90
CA THR A 39 -5.24 0.71 -9.54
C THR A 39 -5.37 -0.78 -9.30
N TYR A 40 -6.50 -1.20 -8.71
CA TYR A 40 -6.80 -2.61 -8.46
C TYR A 40 -6.91 -3.43 -9.76
N ASP A 41 -7.13 -2.80 -10.93
CA ASP A 41 -7.07 -3.46 -12.25
C ASP A 41 -5.71 -4.13 -12.52
N HIS A 42 -4.64 -3.61 -11.90
CA HIS A 42 -3.30 -4.14 -12.07
C HIS A 42 -3.04 -5.35 -11.19
N VAL A 43 -3.85 -5.58 -10.14
CA VAL A 43 -3.64 -6.63 -9.15
C VAL A 43 -4.15 -7.95 -9.70
N SER A 44 -3.25 -8.93 -9.87
CA SER A 44 -3.63 -10.27 -10.36
C SER A 44 -4.19 -11.14 -9.24
N LYS A 45 -3.73 -10.93 -8.00
CA LYS A 45 -4.11 -11.72 -6.84
C LYS A 45 -3.98 -10.90 -5.56
N SER A 46 -4.88 -11.14 -4.61
CA SER A 46 -4.87 -10.50 -3.30
C SER A 46 -4.71 -11.53 -2.19
N LEU A 47 -3.85 -11.26 -1.22
CA LEU A 47 -3.68 -12.09 -0.03
C LEU A 47 -4.05 -11.27 1.21
N VAL A 48 -4.99 -11.76 2.01
CA VAL A 48 -5.41 -11.10 3.24
C VAL A 48 -5.12 -11.99 4.44
N SER A 49 -4.65 -11.41 5.53
CA SER A 49 -4.43 -12.16 6.76
C SER A 49 -5.74 -12.77 7.30
N LYS A 50 -5.70 -14.05 7.68
CA LYS A 50 -6.79 -14.76 8.36
C LYS A 50 -7.20 -14.11 9.68
N ASP A 51 -6.30 -13.33 10.28
CA ASP A 51 -6.51 -12.69 11.58
C ASP A 51 -7.33 -11.39 11.49
N VAL A 52 -7.74 -11.00 10.28
CA VAL A 52 -8.49 -9.77 10.00
C VAL A 52 -9.99 -10.04 10.02
N THR A 53 -10.71 -9.31 10.86
CA THR A 53 -12.18 -9.35 10.88
C THR A 53 -12.74 -8.83 9.56
N GLY A 54 -13.55 -9.65 8.88
CA GLY A 54 -14.06 -9.40 7.52
C GLY A 54 -13.27 -10.13 6.43
N GLY A 55 -12.00 -10.48 6.66
CA GLY A 55 -11.20 -11.32 5.76
C GLY A 55 -11.31 -10.89 4.28
N LYS A 56 -11.87 -11.78 3.43
CA LYS A 56 -12.00 -11.52 1.99
C LYS A 56 -12.97 -10.38 1.66
N SER A 57 -14.03 -10.19 2.45
CA SER A 57 -15.07 -9.20 2.16
C SER A 57 -14.56 -7.77 2.27
N THR A 58 -13.47 -7.56 3.02
CA THR A 58 -12.77 -6.28 3.09
C THR A 58 -12.38 -5.75 1.70
N PHE A 59 -12.03 -6.64 0.77
CA PHE A 59 -11.55 -6.26 -0.56
C PHE A 59 -12.67 -6.14 -1.60
N ALA A 60 -13.92 -6.46 -1.24
CA ALA A 60 -15.08 -6.19 -2.10
C ALA A 60 -15.20 -4.68 -2.41
N ALA A 61 -14.70 -3.83 -1.52
CA ALA A 61 -14.64 -2.38 -1.70
C ALA A 61 -13.80 -1.93 -2.91
N PHE A 62 -12.89 -2.76 -3.43
CA PHE A 62 -12.13 -2.43 -4.64
C PHE A 62 -12.91 -2.68 -5.94
N ASN A 63 -14.09 -3.31 -5.84
CA ASN A 63 -14.99 -3.55 -6.94
C ASN A 63 -14.37 -4.40 -8.07
N ASP A 64 -13.53 -5.38 -7.73
CA ASP A 64 -13.10 -6.40 -8.69
C ASP A 64 -13.26 -7.85 -8.25
N ASP A 65 -14.36 -8.43 -8.71
CA ASP A 65 -14.79 -9.81 -8.62
C ASP A 65 -13.83 -10.79 -9.33
N ARG A 66 -12.99 -10.30 -10.26
CA ARG A 66 -12.04 -11.13 -11.02
C ARG A 66 -10.79 -11.44 -10.20
N VAL A 67 -10.44 -10.57 -9.25
CA VAL A 67 -9.23 -10.74 -8.43
C VAL A 67 -9.50 -11.76 -7.35
N ILE A 68 -8.75 -12.87 -7.40
CA ILE A 68 -8.83 -13.92 -6.38
C ILE A 68 -8.24 -13.37 -5.07
N VAL A 69 -9.05 -13.39 -4.00
CA VAL A 69 -8.63 -13.05 -2.65
C VAL A 69 -8.43 -14.33 -1.83
N ASP A 70 -7.20 -14.62 -1.41
CA ASP A 70 -6.88 -15.77 -0.56
C ASP A 70 -6.61 -15.34 0.89
N LEU A 71 -7.04 -16.19 1.83
CA LEU A 71 -6.76 -15.97 3.25
C LEU A 71 -5.50 -16.74 3.66
N VAL A 72 -4.51 -16.02 4.20
CA VAL A 72 -3.20 -16.56 4.57
C VAL A 72 -2.91 -16.25 6.03
N ALA A 73 -2.15 -17.11 6.72
CA ALA A 73 -1.72 -16.80 8.09
C ALA A 73 -0.77 -15.58 8.09
N ASN A 74 -0.96 -14.64 9.02
CA ASN A 74 -0.23 -13.36 9.03
C ASN A 74 1.30 -13.52 8.95
N ARG A 75 1.85 -14.49 9.71
CA ARG A 75 3.29 -14.81 9.76
C ARG A 75 3.89 -15.24 8.41
N SER A 76 3.07 -15.77 7.50
CA SER A 76 3.50 -16.30 6.21
C SER A 76 3.08 -15.41 5.04
N LEU A 77 2.40 -14.29 5.32
CA LEU A 77 1.74 -13.47 4.30
C LEU A 77 2.71 -12.94 3.23
N LEU A 78 3.84 -12.35 3.67
CA LEU A 78 4.88 -11.89 2.76
C LEU A 78 5.52 -13.04 1.97
N GLY A 79 5.80 -14.17 2.64
CA GLY A 79 6.38 -15.35 1.99
C GLY A 79 5.51 -15.88 0.85
N HIS A 80 4.20 -16.04 1.09
CA HIS A 80 3.27 -16.45 0.04
C HIS A 80 3.17 -15.44 -1.10
N GLY A 81 3.17 -14.13 -0.80
CA GLY A 81 3.16 -13.10 -1.85
C GLY A 81 4.41 -13.14 -2.72
N ILE A 82 5.58 -13.38 -2.12
CA ILE A 82 6.86 -13.53 -2.83
C ILE A 82 6.87 -14.81 -3.66
N ASP A 83 6.33 -15.92 -3.15
CA ASP A 83 6.24 -17.18 -3.89
C ASP A 83 5.31 -17.08 -5.11
N GLU A 84 4.22 -16.31 -5.03
CA GLU A 84 3.33 -16.04 -6.17
C GLU A 84 4.04 -15.32 -7.33
N ILE A 85 4.83 -14.29 -7.03
CA ILE A 85 5.59 -13.56 -8.06
C ILE A 85 6.80 -14.37 -8.54
N SER A 86 7.58 -14.92 -7.61
CA SER A 86 8.82 -15.64 -7.93
C SER A 86 8.58 -16.94 -8.69
N GLY A 87 7.41 -17.55 -8.49
CA GLY A 87 6.90 -18.70 -9.26
C GLY A 87 6.20 -18.33 -10.57
N ALA A 88 6.24 -17.05 -10.99
CA ALA A 88 5.64 -16.52 -12.21
C ALA A 88 4.12 -16.73 -12.34
N ARG A 89 3.41 -16.91 -11.22
CA ARG A 89 1.95 -17.13 -11.21
C ARG A 89 1.18 -15.81 -11.29
N SER A 90 1.79 -14.74 -10.77
CA SER A 90 1.23 -13.39 -10.76
C SER A 90 2.30 -12.38 -11.12
N GLN A 91 1.89 -11.24 -11.71
CA GLN A 91 2.80 -10.14 -12.05
C GLN A 91 2.69 -8.99 -11.03
N CYS A 92 1.55 -8.88 -10.36
CA CYS A 92 1.28 -7.91 -9.30
C CYS A 92 0.36 -8.55 -8.25
N VAL A 93 0.78 -8.51 -6.99
CA VAL A 93 0.08 -9.10 -5.84
C VAL A 93 -0.11 -8.04 -4.77
N LEU A 94 -1.34 -7.84 -4.32
CA LEU A 94 -1.64 -7.01 -3.16
C LEU A 94 -1.73 -7.91 -1.92
N ILE A 95 -0.94 -7.60 -0.89
CA ILE A 95 -1.06 -8.28 0.40
C ILE A 95 -1.50 -7.29 1.47
N ALA A 96 -2.36 -7.70 2.38
CA ALA A 96 -2.75 -6.89 3.52
C ALA A 96 -2.98 -7.74 4.78
N GLY A 97 -2.57 -7.20 5.92
CA GLY A 97 -2.66 -7.89 7.20
C GLY A 97 -2.54 -6.92 8.36
N VAL A 98 -2.18 -7.47 9.52
CA VAL A 98 -2.08 -6.72 10.77
C VAL A 98 -0.76 -7.04 11.45
N ASP A 99 -0.16 -6.07 12.10
CA ASP A 99 1.04 -6.24 12.89
C ASP A 99 0.92 -5.42 14.17
N LYS A 100 0.76 -6.12 15.29
CA LYS A 100 0.43 -5.53 16.59
C LYS A 100 -0.83 -4.65 16.45
N GLU A 101 -0.67 -3.34 16.65
CA GLU A 101 -1.73 -2.32 16.60
C GLU A 101 -1.74 -1.56 15.26
N GLU A 102 -1.22 -2.16 14.19
CA GLU A 102 -1.10 -1.53 12.88
C GLU A 102 -1.65 -2.45 11.79
N ALA A 103 -2.48 -1.91 10.90
CA ALA A 103 -2.81 -2.56 9.64
C ALA A 103 -1.73 -2.22 8.60
N VAL A 104 -1.30 -3.22 7.85
CA VAL A 104 -0.17 -3.14 6.93
C VAL A 104 -0.53 -3.72 5.58
N ALA A 105 -0.04 -3.12 4.50
CA ALA A 105 -0.23 -3.66 3.16
C ALA A 105 1.00 -3.41 2.28
N PHE A 106 1.19 -4.29 1.29
CA PHE A 106 2.25 -4.18 0.29
C PHE A 106 1.70 -4.50 -1.10
N VAL A 107 2.20 -3.78 -2.09
CA VAL A 107 2.06 -4.10 -3.52
C VAL A 107 3.37 -4.73 -3.96
N LEU A 108 3.34 -6.03 -4.24
CA LEU A 108 4.47 -6.80 -4.75
C LEU A 108 4.36 -6.94 -6.27
N VAL A 109 5.45 -6.72 -6.99
CA VAL A 109 5.47 -6.78 -8.46
C VAL A 109 6.67 -7.58 -8.97
N SER A 110 6.51 -8.15 -10.16
CA SER A 110 7.60 -8.80 -10.90
C SER A 110 8.53 -7.77 -11.55
N GLU A 111 9.68 -8.25 -12.03
CA GLU A 111 10.58 -7.43 -12.86
C GLU A 111 9.90 -6.98 -14.16
N ASP A 112 9.17 -7.86 -14.84
CA ASP A 112 8.46 -7.53 -16.08
C ASP A 112 7.41 -6.43 -15.86
N PHE A 113 6.70 -6.48 -14.72
CA PHE A 113 5.79 -5.42 -14.33
C PHE A 113 6.60 -4.13 -14.15
N LEU A 114 7.62 -4.13 -13.29
CA LEU A 114 8.45 -2.95 -13.03
C LEU A 114 9.03 -2.31 -14.31
N MET A 115 9.38 -3.11 -15.32
CA MET A 115 9.89 -2.63 -16.61
C MET A 115 8.84 -1.91 -17.46
N ARG A 116 7.55 -2.24 -17.31
CA ARG A 116 6.43 -1.56 -18.01
C ARG A 116 6.04 -0.23 -17.38
N TRP A 117 6.35 -0.03 -16.10
CA TRP A 117 6.07 1.22 -15.37
C TRP A 117 7.37 1.86 -14.85
N PRO A 118 8.16 2.55 -15.70
CA PRO A 118 9.50 3.04 -15.35
C PRO A 118 9.53 3.97 -14.13
N TYR A 119 8.46 4.73 -13.86
CA TYR A 119 8.36 5.61 -12.70
C TYR A 119 8.44 4.85 -11.36
N LEU A 120 8.19 3.53 -11.35
CA LEU A 120 8.31 2.70 -10.16
C LEU A 120 9.74 2.29 -9.84
N LYS A 121 10.69 2.34 -10.80
CA LYS A 121 12.05 1.82 -10.60
C LYS A 121 12.76 2.51 -9.44
N ASP A 122 12.67 3.83 -9.39
CA ASP A 122 13.37 4.63 -8.37
C ASP A 122 12.70 4.57 -6.99
N SER A 123 11.44 4.11 -6.94
CA SER A 123 10.64 4.00 -5.71
C SER A 123 10.48 2.56 -5.20
N SER A 124 10.84 1.55 -6.00
CA SER A 124 10.62 0.14 -5.64
C SER A 124 11.80 -0.48 -4.90
N MET A 125 11.53 -1.43 -4.02
CA MET A 125 12.56 -2.14 -3.25
C MET A 125 12.67 -3.59 -3.71
N LEU A 126 13.85 -4.02 -4.11
CA LEU A 126 14.14 -5.42 -4.39
C LEU A 126 14.09 -6.22 -3.08
N VAL A 127 13.33 -7.30 -3.09
CA VAL A 127 13.33 -8.29 -2.00
C VAL A 127 14.51 -9.23 -2.21
N SER A 128 15.55 -9.10 -1.38
CA SER A 128 16.77 -9.92 -1.49
C SER A 128 16.65 -11.23 -0.71
N LYS A 129 15.95 -11.21 0.43
CA LYS A 129 15.80 -12.36 1.31
C LYS A 129 14.54 -12.24 2.16
N VAL A 130 13.86 -13.35 2.38
CA VAL A 130 12.82 -13.45 3.42
C VAL A 130 13.52 -13.74 4.75
N GLY A 131 13.32 -12.85 5.72
CA GLY A 131 13.86 -12.97 7.07
C GLY A 131 13.18 -14.09 7.87
N ARG A 132 13.53 -14.19 9.16
CA ARG A 132 12.91 -15.16 10.08
C ARG A 132 11.43 -14.84 10.30
N SER A 133 10.66 -15.89 10.65
CA SER A 133 9.19 -15.92 10.71
C SER A 133 8.53 -15.01 11.76
N ASP A 134 9.33 -14.28 12.54
CA ASP A 134 8.95 -13.39 13.64
C ASP A 134 9.17 -11.90 13.33
N GLY A 135 9.69 -11.58 12.14
CA GLY A 135 9.92 -10.20 11.75
C GLY A 135 8.61 -9.41 11.60
N SER A 136 8.66 -8.14 11.99
CA SER A 136 7.49 -7.24 11.94
C SER A 136 7.24 -6.74 10.51
N LEU A 137 6.01 -6.90 10.03
CA LEU A 137 5.54 -6.35 8.76
C LEU A 137 5.60 -4.82 8.76
N SER A 138 5.24 -4.18 9.87
CA SER A 138 5.29 -2.73 9.97
C SER A 138 6.72 -2.19 10.00
N GLN A 139 7.69 -2.98 10.49
CA GLN A 139 9.11 -2.67 10.31
C GLN A 139 9.57 -2.78 8.86
N ALA A 140 9.03 -3.74 8.08
CA ALA A 140 9.31 -3.83 6.65
C ALA A 140 8.78 -2.59 5.90
N VAL A 141 7.56 -2.11 6.20
CA VAL A 141 7.02 -0.86 5.64
C VAL A 141 7.93 0.33 5.97
N ARG A 142 8.32 0.50 7.23
CA ARG A 142 9.22 1.59 7.65
C ARG A 142 10.60 1.49 6.99
N LYS A 143 11.09 0.27 6.73
CA LYS A 143 12.34 0.06 5.98
C LYS A 143 12.22 0.52 4.54
N VAL A 144 11.09 0.27 3.86
CA VAL A 144 10.82 0.82 2.52
C VAL A 144 10.89 2.35 2.53
N TRP A 145 10.20 3.01 3.47
CA TRP A 145 10.25 4.47 3.58
C TRP A 145 11.65 5.01 3.84
N ARG A 146 12.44 4.34 4.70
CA ARG A 146 13.83 4.71 4.94
C ARG A 146 14.68 4.57 3.67
N LEU A 147 14.56 3.48 2.92
CA LEU A 147 15.31 3.27 1.67
C LEU A 147 14.91 4.26 0.55
N ARG A 148 13.72 4.85 0.64
CA ARG A 148 13.30 5.98 -0.22
C ARG A 148 13.77 7.34 0.27
N GLY A 149 14.40 7.41 1.45
CA GLY A 149 14.82 8.67 2.08
C GLY A 149 13.67 9.46 2.72
N TRP A 150 12.50 8.86 2.93
CA TRP A 150 11.31 9.55 3.45
C TRP A 150 11.29 9.71 4.97
N GLY A 151 11.99 8.82 5.68
CA GLY A 151 12.09 8.84 7.14
C GLY A 151 13.33 9.59 7.64
N SER A 152 13.23 10.23 8.80
CA SER A 152 14.39 10.84 9.46
C SER A 152 15.29 9.78 10.09
N VAL A 153 16.60 9.94 9.96
CA VAL A 153 17.62 9.11 10.64
C VAL A 153 17.65 9.37 12.16
N LYS A 154 16.99 10.43 12.64
CA LYS A 154 17.04 10.88 14.04
C LYS A 154 15.97 10.27 14.97
N GLY A 155 15.12 9.39 14.46
CA GLY A 155 14.24 8.56 15.30
C GLY A 155 14.91 7.23 15.59
N ALA A 156 14.92 6.79 16.86
CA ALA A 156 15.41 5.47 17.24
C ALA A 156 14.86 4.43 16.26
N SER A 157 15.74 3.63 15.64
CA SER A 157 15.31 2.46 14.87
C SER A 157 14.32 1.71 15.76
N PRO A 158 13.08 1.48 15.31
CA PRO A 158 12.16 0.74 16.15
C PRO A 158 12.82 -0.60 16.48
N ARG A 159 12.81 -0.98 17.75
CA ARG A 159 13.39 -2.24 18.20
C ARG A 159 12.62 -3.38 17.52
N GLY A 160 13.27 -4.10 16.61
CA GLY A 160 12.69 -5.26 15.93
C GLY A 160 13.33 -5.53 14.56
N GLU A 161 13.57 -6.80 14.26
CA GLU A 161 14.01 -7.21 12.94
C GLU A 161 12.86 -7.13 11.93
N SER A 162 13.17 -6.69 10.72
CA SER A 162 12.21 -6.71 9.61
C SER A 162 12.05 -8.16 9.13
N SER A 163 10.82 -8.53 8.77
CA SER A 163 10.52 -9.84 8.16
C SER A 163 11.21 -10.06 6.81
N ILE A 164 11.77 -9.02 6.19
CA ILE A 164 12.42 -9.11 4.88
C ILE A 164 13.69 -8.23 4.78
N GLU A 165 14.65 -8.73 4.02
CA GLU A 165 15.77 -7.93 3.55
C GLU A 165 15.37 -7.22 2.24
N LEU A 166 15.67 -5.93 2.20
CA LEU A 166 15.28 -5.03 1.12
C LEU A 166 16.49 -4.21 0.72
N ALA A 167 16.64 -4.02 -0.58
CA ALA A 167 17.55 -3.08 -1.19
C ALA A 167 16.79 -2.22 -2.21
N ARG A 168 17.33 -1.05 -2.59
CA ARG A 168 16.70 -0.26 -3.66
C ARG A 168 16.78 -1.02 -4.98
N ALA A 169 15.73 -0.97 -5.79
CA ALA A 169 15.69 -1.65 -7.09
C ALA A 169 16.72 -1.11 -8.08
N ASP A 170 17.09 0.18 -7.95
CA ASP A 170 18.12 0.85 -8.76
C ASP A 170 19.56 0.54 -8.30
N GLY A 171 19.74 -0.23 -7.21
CA GLY A 171 21.04 -0.54 -6.63
C GLY A 171 21.75 0.65 -5.98
N GLN A 172 21.12 1.82 -5.88
CA GLN A 172 21.73 3.01 -5.29
C GLN A 172 21.67 2.99 -3.76
N SER A 173 22.44 3.86 -3.12
CA SER A 173 22.32 4.12 -1.69
C SER A 173 21.05 4.90 -1.36
N THR A 174 20.61 4.84 -0.11
CA THR A 174 19.50 5.65 0.39
C THR A 174 19.75 7.15 0.13
N PRO A 175 18.86 7.85 -0.59
CA PRO A 175 19.01 9.28 -0.87
C PRO A 175 18.76 10.12 0.38
N LYS A 176 19.28 11.36 0.41
CA LYS A 176 18.96 12.30 1.50
C LYS A 176 17.58 12.90 1.26
N TRP A 177 16.90 13.31 2.35
CA TRP A 177 15.58 13.94 2.26
C TRP A 177 15.52 15.07 1.23
N LYS A 178 16.53 15.96 1.23
CA LYS A 178 16.63 17.09 0.29
C LYS A 178 16.57 16.68 -1.18
N ASP A 179 17.03 15.47 -1.51
CA ASP A 179 17.07 14.97 -2.88
C ASP A 179 15.73 14.37 -3.32
N VAL A 180 14.84 14.06 -2.36
CA VAL A 180 13.56 13.36 -2.61
C VAL A 180 12.34 14.15 -2.16
N GLU A 181 12.50 15.27 -1.46
CA GLU A 181 11.40 16.07 -0.91
C GLU A 181 10.37 16.44 -1.98
N CYS A 182 10.84 16.94 -3.13
CA CYS A 182 10.02 17.40 -4.25
C CYS A 182 9.83 16.36 -5.37
N LYS A 183 10.26 15.10 -5.18
CA LYS A 183 10.07 14.06 -6.21
C LYS A 183 8.60 13.67 -6.32
N LEU A 184 8.14 13.43 -7.55
CA LEU A 184 6.80 12.91 -7.86
C LEU A 184 6.74 11.40 -7.57
N ASP A 185 6.80 11.06 -6.29
CA ASP A 185 6.74 9.68 -5.79
C ASP A 185 5.42 9.41 -5.04
N GLY A 186 5.36 8.30 -4.29
CA GLY A 186 4.17 7.92 -3.57
C GLY A 186 3.72 8.94 -2.51
N LYS A 187 4.60 9.79 -1.99
CA LYS A 187 4.20 10.89 -1.09
C LYS A 187 3.30 11.89 -1.80
N HIS A 188 3.63 12.20 -3.05
CA HIS A 188 2.83 13.12 -3.86
C HIS A 188 1.45 12.53 -4.16
N ARG A 189 1.39 11.23 -4.48
CA ARG A 189 0.12 10.51 -4.72
C ARG A 189 -0.73 10.39 -3.48
N LEU A 190 -0.12 10.20 -2.31
CA LEU A 190 -0.81 10.19 -1.02
C LEU A 190 -1.22 11.61 -0.56
N GLY A 191 -0.52 12.65 -1.03
CA GLY A 191 -0.70 14.03 -0.57
C GLY A 191 -0.11 14.31 0.83
N TYR A 192 0.78 13.45 1.31
CA TYR A 192 1.51 13.60 2.58
C TYR A 192 2.71 12.65 2.66
N ASN A 193 3.62 12.86 3.62
CA ASN A 193 4.69 11.92 3.89
C ASN A 193 4.25 10.85 4.93
N PRO A 194 3.98 9.60 4.52
CA PRO A 194 3.49 8.56 5.44
C PRO A 194 4.56 8.09 6.44
N ALA A 195 5.82 8.46 6.25
CA ALA A 195 6.89 8.14 7.19
C ALA A 195 6.90 9.04 8.44
N THR A 196 6.25 10.20 8.38
CA THR A 196 6.25 11.21 9.45
C THR A 196 4.85 11.60 9.90
N GLU A 197 3.84 11.41 9.04
CA GLU A 197 2.46 11.77 9.31
C GLU A 197 1.53 10.57 9.12
N THR A 198 0.45 10.56 9.88
CA THR A 198 -0.63 9.58 9.74
C THR A 198 -1.88 10.30 9.29
N LYS A 199 -2.40 9.95 8.09
CA LYS A 199 -3.71 10.41 7.61
C LYS A 199 -4.67 9.24 7.41
N GLN A 200 -5.96 9.53 7.57
CA GLN A 200 -7.01 8.59 7.22
C GLN A 200 -7.22 8.60 5.69
N VAL A 201 -7.61 7.45 5.16
CA VAL A 201 -8.02 7.31 3.76
C VAL A 201 -9.40 7.94 3.60
N SER A 202 -9.58 8.73 2.55
CA SER A 202 -10.89 9.25 2.19
C SER A 202 -11.60 8.37 1.17
N GLN A 203 -12.87 8.65 0.92
CA GLN A 203 -13.62 7.94 -0.12
C GLN A 203 -13.01 8.19 -1.52
N GLU A 204 -12.51 9.39 -1.79
CA GLU A 204 -11.84 9.74 -3.06
C GLU A 204 -10.54 8.94 -3.26
N ASP A 205 -9.81 8.68 -2.17
CA ASP A 205 -8.61 7.84 -2.20
C ASP A 205 -8.94 6.39 -2.59
N LEU A 206 -10.06 5.85 -2.05
CA LEU A 206 -10.55 4.53 -2.42
C LEU A 206 -11.01 4.50 -3.89
N GLU A 207 -11.78 5.48 -4.32
CA GLU A 207 -12.27 5.60 -5.70
C GLU A 207 -11.10 5.70 -6.71
N ALA A 208 -9.99 6.37 -6.33
CA ALA A 208 -8.81 6.49 -7.17
C ALA A 208 -8.05 5.17 -7.41
N VAL A 209 -8.25 4.16 -6.56
CA VAL A 209 -7.57 2.85 -6.68
C VAL A 209 -8.49 1.70 -7.00
N GLN A 210 -9.81 1.93 -7.09
CA GLN A 210 -10.77 0.92 -7.52
C GLN A 210 -10.51 0.45 -8.96
N ALA A 211 -11.03 -0.73 -9.30
CA ALA A 211 -11.01 -1.22 -10.66
C ALA A 211 -11.88 -0.35 -11.59
N THR A 212 -11.38 -0.09 -12.79
CA THR A 212 -11.99 0.83 -13.76
C THR A 212 -13.23 0.20 -14.39
N GLY A 213 -14.26 1.02 -14.66
CA GLY A 213 -15.42 0.61 -15.47
C GLY A 213 -16.50 -0.18 -14.74
N LYS A 214 -16.46 -0.26 -13.40
CA LYS A 214 -17.54 -0.85 -12.60
C LYS A 214 -18.32 0.19 -11.81
N THR A 215 -19.64 -0.03 -11.66
CA THR A 215 -20.55 0.86 -10.94
C THR A 215 -20.08 1.07 -9.50
N GLN A 216 -19.90 2.32 -9.10
CA GLN A 216 -19.39 2.69 -7.78
C GLN A 216 -20.28 2.12 -6.67
N GLN A 217 -19.75 1.16 -5.90
CA GLN A 217 -20.36 0.81 -4.62
C GLN A 217 -20.00 1.91 -3.61
N LYS A 218 -21.01 2.64 -3.13
CA LYS A 218 -20.84 3.60 -2.04
C LYS A 218 -20.55 2.82 -0.75
N THR A 219 -19.28 2.73 -0.38
CA THR A 219 -18.92 2.22 0.95
C THR A 219 -19.06 3.36 1.97
N SER A 220 -19.73 3.11 3.09
CA SER A 220 -19.78 4.06 4.22
C SER A 220 -18.51 4.04 5.08
N ALA A 221 -17.50 3.25 4.70
CA ALA A 221 -16.30 3.01 5.49
C ALA A 221 -15.39 4.24 5.61
N PHE A 222 -15.46 5.18 4.66
CA PHE A 222 -14.60 6.37 4.65
C PHE A 222 -15.41 7.66 4.54
N LYS A 223 -14.93 8.70 5.22
CA LYS A 223 -15.46 10.07 5.06
C LYS A 223 -14.97 10.62 3.72
N ARG A 224 -15.85 11.35 3.02
CA ARG A 224 -15.45 12.18 1.88
C ARG A 224 -14.57 13.33 2.37
N ARG A 225 -13.52 13.68 1.63
CA ARG A 225 -12.87 14.99 1.81
C ARG A 225 -13.93 16.00 1.44
N GLY A 226 -14.58 16.62 2.43
CA GLY A 226 -15.62 17.61 2.17
C GLY A 226 -15.07 18.67 1.22
N GLY A 227 -15.48 18.61 -0.05
CA GLY A 227 -15.14 19.63 -1.02
C GLY A 227 -16.01 20.87 -0.76
N ASP A 228 -15.47 22.03 -1.13
CA ASP A 228 -16.08 23.36 -1.04
C ASP A 228 -17.48 23.51 -1.71
N LEU A 229 -18.10 22.44 -2.19
CA LEU A 229 -19.49 22.42 -2.67
C LEU A 229 -20.50 22.80 -1.59
N ALA A 230 -20.20 22.55 -0.30
CA ALA A 230 -21.02 23.04 0.82
C ALA A 230 -20.90 24.56 1.04
N ILE A 231 -19.85 25.19 0.51
CA ILE A 231 -19.65 26.65 0.53
C ILE A 231 -20.38 27.28 -0.67
N LEU A 232 -20.37 26.63 -1.84
CA LEU A 232 -21.11 27.07 -3.03
C LEU A 232 -22.63 26.98 -2.87
N THR A 233 -23.16 25.99 -2.15
CA THR A 233 -24.61 25.93 -1.85
C THR A 233 -25.04 27.03 -0.89
N LYS A 234 -24.17 27.47 0.04
CA LYS A 234 -24.47 28.60 0.93
C LYS A 234 -24.36 29.97 0.25
N GLN A 235 -23.62 30.10 -0.85
CA GLN A 235 -23.55 31.34 -1.62
C GLN A 235 -24.75 31.53 -2.56
N HIS A 236 -25.38 30.45 -3.05
CA HIS A 236 -26.60 30.56 -3.85
C HIS A 236 -27.86 30.88 -3.03
N ASP A 237 -27.90 30.50 -1.74
CA ASP A 237 -29.03 30.83 -0.86
C ASP A 237 -29.04 32.30 -0.38
N PHE A 238 -27.91 33.02 -0.49
CA PHE A 238 -27.83 34.42 -0.09
C PHE A 238 -28.26 35.41 -1.19
N VAL A 239 -28.21 34.98 -2.47
CA VAL A 239 -28.60 35.81 -3.62
C VAL A 239 -30.09 35.65 -3.95
N ALA A 240 -30.75 34.60 -3.49
CA ALA A 240 -32.19 34.37 -3.70
C ALA A 240 -33.12 35.05 -2.66
N LYS A 241 -32.57 35.89 -1.77
CA LYS A 241 -33.31 36.59 -0.69
C LYS A 241 -33.14 38.12 -0.69
N LEU A 242 -32.69 38.69 -1.79
CA LEU A 242 -32.73 40.14 -2.07
C LEU A 242 -33.58 40.38 -3.32
#